data_AF-A0A7S1QUV9-F1
#
_entry.id   AF-A0A7S1QUV9-F1
#
_cell.length_a   1.000
_cell.length_b   1.000
_cell.length_c   1.000
_cell.angle_alpha   90.00
_cell.angle_beta   90.00
_cell.angle_gamma   90.00
#
_symmetry.space_group_name_H-M   'P 1'
#
loop_
_entity.id
_entity.type
_entity.pdbx_description
1 polymer ?
#
loop_
_entity_poly.entity_id
_entity_poly.type
_entity_poly.pdbx_seq_one_letter_code
_entity_poly.pdbx_strand_id
1 'polypeptide(L)'
;EDRPMFELDAERGLARILEPAAESAGRLREVELDGVHGGECTQEELFNSCARSIVEDVVRGQSGLIICFGQSFSGKKHAAFGSSPWLQGLDGDRLHRDPAG
;
A
#
# COMPACT_ATOMS: atom_id res chain seq x y z
N GLU A 1 -12.78 -22.37 -12.05
CA GLU A 1 -13.12 -20.94 -12.00
C GLU A 1 -11.97 -20.20 -11.33
N ASP A 2 -11.54 -19.08 -11.92
CA ASP A 2 -10.43 -18.26 -11.42
C ASP A 2 -10.97 -17.38 -10.29
N ARG A 3 -10.99 -17.92 -9.06
CA ARG A 3 -11.49 -17.19 -7.89
C ARG A 3 -10.32 -16.39 -7.31
N PRO A 4 -10.42 -15.05 -7.19
CA PRO A 4 -9.33 -14.26 -6.63
C PRO A 4 -9.04 -14.69 -5.20
N MET A 5 -7.76 -14.80 -4.83
CA MET A 5 -7.31 -15.22 -3.50
C MET A 5 -7.76 -14.25 -2.39
N PHE A 6 -8.07 -13.00 -2.76
CA PHE A 6 -8.61 -11.98 -1.88
C PHE A 6 -9.56 -11.04 -2.63
N GLU A 7 -10.54 -10.50 -1.92
CA GLU A 7 -11.43 -9.43 -2.39
C GLU A 7 -11.25 -8.21 -1.48
N LEU A 8 -11.27 -7.02 -2.06
CA LEU A 8 -11.07 -5.76 -1.33
C LEU A 8 -12.34 -4.92 -1.43
N ASP A 9 -12.75 -4.36 -0.30
CA ASP A 9 -13.83 -3.38 -0.18
C ASP A 9 -13.22 -2.10 0.42
N ALA A 10 -12.73 -1.24 -0.49
CA ALA A 10 -12.03 -0.01 -0.13
C ALA A 10 -12.94 1.00 0.58
N GLU A 11 -14.23 1.04 0.24
CA GLU A 11 -15.20 1.95 0.85
C GLU A 11 -15.43 1.62 2.33
N ARG A 12 -15.37 0.34 2.67
CA ARG A 12 -15.57 -0.14 4.05
C ARG A 12 -14.27 -0.44 4.80
N GLY A 13 -13.11 -0.30 4.16
CA GLY A 13 -11.82 -0.66 4.77
C GLY A 13 -11.69 -2.16 5.07
N LEU A 14 -12.34 -3.02 4.28
CA LEU A 14 -12.37 -4.46 4.52
C LEU A 14 -11.56 -5.22 3.47
N ALA A 15 -10.76 -6.18 3.94
CA ALA A 15 -10.12 -7.18 3.10
C ALA A 15 -10.67 -8.57 3.41
N ARG A 16 -11.12 -9.28 2.38
CA ARG A 16 -11.63 -10.65 2.44
C ARG A 16 -10.58 -11.59 1.89
N ILE A 17 -10.04 -12.46 2.73
CA ILE A 17 -9.01 -13.43 2.35
C ILE A 17 -9.65 -14.81 2.30
N LEU A 18 -9.47 -15.52 1.17
CA LEU A 18 -9.89 -16.90 1.05
C LEU A 18 -8.85 -17.81 1.71
N GLU A 19 -9.20 -18.40 2.85
CA GLU A 19 -8.38 -19.42 3.49
C GLU A 19 -8.59 -20.76 2.78
N PRO A 20 -7.52 -21.42 2.29
CA PRO A 20 -7.64 -22.75 1.73
C PRO A 20 -7.98 -23.73 2.85
N ALA A 21 -9.24 -24.16 2.90
CA ALA A 21 -9.66 -25.23 3.80
C ALA A 21 -9.21 -26.57 3.20
N ALA A 22 -8.52 -27.40 4.00
CA ALA A 22 -8.00 -28.69 3.58
C ALA A 22 -9.10 -29.65 3.06
N GLU A 23 -10.34 -29.50 3.54
CA GLU A 23 -11.48 -30.29 3.11
C GLU A 23 -12.75 -29.43 3.17
N SER A 24 -13.36 -29.15 2.01
CA SER A 24 -14.71 -28.58 1.83
C SER A 24 -14.92 -27.10 2.21
N ALA A 25 -15.12 -26.27 1.18
CA ALA A 25 -15.49 -24.85 1.23
C ALA A 25 -14.49 -23.95 1.99
N GLY A 26 -13.55 -23.36 1.24
CA GLY A 26 -12.62 -22.36 1.77
C GLY A 26 -13.33 -21.31 2.64
N ARG A 27 -12.75 -21.01 3.80
CA ARG A 27 -13.30 -20.03 4.74
C ARG A 27 -12.93 -18.64 4.27
N LEU A 28 -13.92 -17.75 4.16
CA LEU A 28 -13.64 -16.33 3.94
C LEU A 28 -13.36 -15.68 5.30
N ARG A 29 -12.18 -15.07 5.44
CA ARG A 29 -11.83 -14.28 6.61
C ARG A 29 -11.88 -12.80 6.25
N GLU A 30 -12.68 -12.04 6.98
CA GLU A 30 -12.70 -10.58 6.90
C GLU A 30 -11.67 -9.98 7.88
N VAL A 31 -10.93 -8.99 7.39
CA VAL A 31 -9.98 -8.19 8.16
C VAL A 31 -10.31 -6.73 7.94
N GLU A 32 -10.51 -6.00 9.02
CA GLU A 32 -10.71 -4.56 9.03
C GLU A 32 -9.36 -3.87 9.19
N LEU A 33 -9.11 -2.86 8.36
CA LEU A 33 -7.88 -2.08 8.31
C LEU A 33 -8.22 -0.59 8.26
N ASP A 34 -7.29 0.27 8.69
CA ASP A 34 -7.48 1.72 8.61
C ASP A 34 -7.66 2.22 7.15
N GLY A 35 -7.13 1.45 6.19
CA GLY A 35 -7.30 1.69 4.76
C GLY A 35 -7.00 0.44 3.93
N VAL A 36 -7.76 0.26 2.85
CA VAL A 36 -7.58 -0.81 1.88
C VAL A 36 -7.54 -0.22 0.48
N HIS A 37 -6.47 -0.52 -0.26
CA HIS A 37 -6.20 0.06 -1.58
C HIS A 37 -6.13 -1.04 -2.65
N GLY A 38 -6.98 -0.91 -3.67
CA GLY A 38 -7.02 -1.83 -4.82
C GLY A 38 -5.98 -1.50 -5.89
N GLY A 39 -5.97 -2.30 -6.98
CA GLY A 39 -5.01 -2.14 -8.08
C GLY A 39 -5.12 -0.82 -8.85
N GLU A 40 -6.29 -0.17 -8.80
CA GLU A 40 -6.53 1.13 -9.44
C GLU A 40 -6.12 2.32 -8.55
N CYS A 41 -5.70 2.08 -7.30
CA CYS A 41 -5.25 3.13 -6.40
C CYS A 41 -3.99 3.81 -6.95
N THR A 42 -4.04 5.13 -7.07
CA THR A 42 -2.90 5.94 -7.50
C THR A 42 -1.89 6.17 -6.37
N GLN A 43 -0.66 6.53 -6.73
CA GLN A 43 0.37 6.88 -5.74
C GLN A 43 0.00 8.12 -4.92
N GLU A 44 -0.74 9.06 -5.52
CA GLU A 44 -1.23 10.25 -4.82
C GLU A 44 -2.29 9.88 -3.77
N GLU A 45 -3.26 9.04 -4.13
CA GLU A 45 -4.27 8.53 -3.19
C GLU A 45 -3.62 7.74 -2.04
N LEU A 46 -2.62 6.91 -2.36
CA LEU A 46 -1.86 6.16 -1.35
C LEU A 46 -1.08 7.10 -0.42
N PHE A 47 -0.43 8.14 -0.95
CA PHE A 47 0.26 9.15 -0.13
C PHE A 47 -0.71 9.90 0.79
N ASN A 48 -1.83 10.36 0.23
CA ASN A 48 -2.83 11.13 0.96
C ASN A 48 -3.45 10.35 2.11
N SER A 49 -3.65 9.05 1.93
CA SER A 49 -4.21 8.16 2.95
C SER A 49 -3.19 7.69 3.98
N CYS A 50 -1.97 7.31 3.58
CA CYS A 50 -1.02 6.64 4.47
C CYS A 50 0.10 7.54 5.03
N ALA A 51 0.50 8.59 4.31
CA ALA A 51 1.73 9.34 4.62
C ALA A 51 1.51 10.81 4.95
N ARG A 52 0.45 11.45 4.41
CA ARG A 52 0.20 12.89 4.57
C ARG A 52 0.20 13.35 6.03
N SER A 53 -0.55 12.69 6.91
CA SER A 53 -0.62 13.05 8.33
C SER A 53 0.74 12.92 9.02
N ILE A 54 1.49 11.86 8.71
CA ILE A 54 2.84 11.63 9.25
C ILE A 54 3.79 12.75 8.80
N VAL A 55 3.73 13.17 7.52
CA VAL A 55 4.53 14.28 7.01
C VAL A 55 4.16 15.59 7.70
N GLU A 56 2.88 15.87 7.90
CA GLU A 56 2.41 17.06 8.62
C GLU A 56 2.93 17.10 10.07
N ASP A 57 2.92 15.96 10.76
CA ASP A 57 3.46 15.82 12.11
C ASP A 57 4.98 16.00 12.16
N VAL A 58 5.70 15.46 11.15
CA VAL A 58 7.15 15.67 11.01
C VAL A 58 7.49 17.14 10.78
N VAL A 59 6.72 17.85 9.95
CA VAL A 59 6.88 19.31 9.74
C VAL A 59 6.67 20.08 11.05
N ARG A 60 5.83 19.58 11.96
CA ARG A 60 5.61 20.15 13.30
C ARG A 60 6.70 19.76 14.32
N GLY A 61 7.72 19.02 13.90
CA GLY A 61 8.86 18.62 14.74
C GLY A 61 8.67 17.28 15.46
N GLN A 62 7.68 16.48 15.08
CA GLN A 62 7.51 15.13 15.61
C GLN A 62 8.32 14.11 14.79
N SER A 63 8.58 12.93 15.33
CA SER A 63 9.19 11.83 14.58
C SER A 63 8.12 10.95 13.94
N GLY A 64 8.30 10.60 12.66
CA GLY A 64 7.42 9.72 11.91
C GLY A 64 8.15 8.48 11.40
N LEU A 65 7.44 7.36 11.23
CA LEU A 65 7.97 6.12 10.67
C LEU A 65 6.94 5.48 9.74
N ILE A 66 7.36 5.16 8.52
CA ILE A 66 6.57 4.42 7.53
C ILE A 66 7.32 3.13 7.21
N ILE A 67 6.63 1.99 7.25
CA ILE A 67 7.20 0.67 6.94
C ILE A 67 6.36 0.01 5.84
N CYS A 68 7.00 -0.38 4.74
CA CYS A 68 6.38 -1.23 3.73
C CYS A 68 6.70 -2.72 4.02
N PHE A 69 5.68 -3.50 4.39
CA PHE A 69 5.84 -4.92 4.74
C PHE A 69 5.05 -5.84 3.80
N GLY A 70 5.54 -7.06 3.55
CA GLY A 70 4.91 -8.06 2.66
C GLY A 70 5.91 -8.96 1.94
N GLN A 71 5.42 -10.04 1.34
CA GLN A 71 6.24 -11.01 0.57
C GLN A 71 6.90 -10.42 -0.69
N SER A 72 7.91 -11.08 -1.27
CA SER A 72 8.52 -10.65 -2.53
C SER A 72 7.46 -10.44 -3.63
N PHE A 73 7.70 -9.47 -4.52
CA PHE A 73 6.78 -9.07 -5.59
C PHE A 73 5.42 -8.46 -5.16
N SER A 74 5.19 -8.24 -3.86
CA SER A 74 3.96 -7.62 -3.34
C SER A 74 3.82 -6.10 -3.55
N GLY A 75 4.65 -5.48 -4.39
CA GLY A 75 4.56 -4.03 -4.66
C GLY A 75 5.26 -3.10 -3.65
N LYS A 76 5.90 -3.58 -2.57
CA LYS A 76 6.58 -2.71 -1.56
C LYS A 76 7.50 -1.64 -2.17
N LYS A 77 8.39 -2.02 -3.09
CA LYS A 77 9.32 -1.08 -3.75
C LYS A 77 8.58 -0.04 -4.59
N HIS A 78 7.48 -0.44 -5.23
CA HIS A 78 6.64 0.44 -6.01
C HIS A 78 5.91 1.45 -5.11
N ALA A 79 5.32 1.01 -4.00
CA ALA A 79 4.68 1.90 -3.02
C ALA A 79 5.68 2.89 -2.40
N ALA A 80 6.84 2.41 -1.96
CA ALA A 80 7.85 3.27 -1.30
C ALA A 80 8.48 4.28 -2.28
N PHE A 81 8.97 3.82 -3.43
CA PHE A 81 9.85 4.63 -4.29
C PHE A 81 9.26 4.98 -5.66
N GLY A 82 8.08 4.44 -5.99
CA GLY A 82 7.47 4.59 -7.30
C GLY A 82 8.15 3.78 -8.41
N SER A 83 7.75 4.01 -9.66
CA SER A 83 8.32 3.35 -10.84
C SER A 83 9.21 4.26 -11.68
N SER A 84 9.07 5.58 -11.55
CA SER A 84 9.85 6.55 -12.34
C SER A 84 9.91 7.90 -11.60
N PRO A 85 10.73 8.86 -12.06
CA PRO A 85 10.75 10.22 -11.48
C PRO A 85 9.42 10.96 -11.58
N TRP A 86 8.58 10.59 -12.56
CA TRP A 86 7.26 11.17 -12.80
C TRP A 86 6.13 10.41 -12.08
N LEU A 87 6.42 9.18 -11.64
CA LEU A 87 5.49 8.31 -10.92
C LEU A 87 6.17 7.89 -9.62
N GLN A 88 6.25 8.85 -8.70
CA GLN A 88 6.91 8.71 -7.40
C GLN A 88 6.03 7.93 -6.42
N GLY A 89 6.69 7.26 -5.48
CA GLY A 89 6.03 6.65 -4.33
C GLY A 89 6.07 7.59 -3.13
N LEU A 90 5.84 7.03 -1.94
CA LEU A 90 5.79 7.77 -0.68
C LEU A 90 7.05 8.59 -0.35
N ASP A 91 8.22 8.14 -0.81
CA ASP A 91 9.52 8.75 -0.53
C ASP A 91 9.77 10.06 -1.31
N GLY A 92 9.16 10.23 -2.49
CA GLY A 92 9.29 11.45 -3.31
C GLY A 92 10.69 11.76 -3.90
N ASP A 93 11.76 11.10 -3.47
CA ASP A 93 13.14 11.58 -3.65
C ASP A 93 13.78 11.31 -5.04
N ARG A 94 13.03 10.78 -6.01
CA ARG A 94 13.61 10.46 -7.34
C ARG A 94 13.86 11.66 -8.25
N LEU A 95 13.48 12.87 -7.87
CA LEU A 95 13.75 14.09 -8.66
C LEU A 95 15.10 14.76 -8.34
N HIS A 96 15.78 14.38 -7.25
CA HIS A 96 17.01 15.08 -6.81
C HIS A 96 18.32 14.31 -7.00
N ARG A 97 18.30 13.08 -7.55
CA ARG A 97 19.55 12.52 -8.10
C ARG A 97 19.83 13.14 -9.46
N ASP A 98 20.65 14.19 -9.44
CA ASP A 98 21.46 14.58 -10.58
C ASP A 98 22.19 13.32 -11.10
N PRO A 99 22.10 12.96 -12.40
CA PRO A 99 22.92 11.88 -12.96
C PRO A 99 24.44 12.20 -12.92
N ALA A 100 24.84 13.40 -12.50
CA ALA A 100 26.22 13.80 -12.25
C ALA A 100 26.47 14.14 -10.76
N GLY A 101 26.57 13.11 -9.90
CA GLY A 101 26.97 13.27 -8.49
C GLY A 101 27.02 11.97 -7.73
#